data_AF-A0A8C0WLP8-F1
#
_entry.id   AF-A0A8C0WLP8-F1
#
_cell.length_a   1.000
_cell.length_b   1.000
_cell.length_c   1.000
_cell.angle_alpha   90.00
_cell.angle_beta   90.00
_cell.angle_gamma   90.00
#
_symmetry.space_group_name_H-M   'P 1'
#
loop_
_entity.id
_entity.type
_entity.pdbx_description
1 polymer ?
#
loop_
_entity_poly.entity_id
_entity_poly.type
_entity_poly.pdbx_seq_one_letter_code
_entity_poly.pdbx_strand_id
1 'polypeptide(L)' 'MEIIRSNFKSNLHKVYQAIEEADFFAIDGEFSGISDGPSVTALTNGFDTPEERYQKLKKVCNEVI' A
#
# COMPACT_ATOMS: atom_id res chain seq x y z
N MET A 1 -9.98 -11.33 -10.87
CA MET A 1 -10.66 -10.50 -11.89
C MET A 1 -9.84 -9.25 -12.02
N GLU A 2 -9.35 -8.92 -13.21
CA GLU A 2 -8.61 -7.68 -13.43
C GLU A 2 -9.56 -6.49 -13.43
N ILE A 3 -9.39 -5.58 -12.46
CA ILE A 3 -10.17 -4.34 -12.37
C ILE A 3 -9.32 -3.19 -12.88
N ILE A 4 -9.72 -2.66 -14.03
CA ILE A 4 -9.04 -1.55 -14.72
C ILE A 4 -10.05 -0.43 -15.04
N ARG A 5 -9.55 0.73 -15.46
CA ARG A 5 -10.39 1.93 -15.70
C ARG A 5 -11.65 1.66 -16.54
N SER A 6 -11.54 0.87 -17.60
CA SER A 6 -12.65 0.60 -18.53
C SER A 6 -13.76 -0.27 -17.95
N ASN A 7 -13.48 -1.06 -16.92
CA ASN A 7 -14.42 -2.04 -16.36
C ASN A 7 -14.76 -1.81 -14.88
N PHE A 8 -14.17 -0.78 -14.25
CA PHE A 8 -14.38 -0.47 -12.83
C PHE A 8 -15.86 -0.27 -12.49
N LYS A 9 -16.54 0.64 -13.18
CA LYS A 9 -17.95 1.00 -12.87
C LYS A 9 -18.91 -0.17 -13.04
N SER A 10 -18.72 -1.00 -14.07
CA SER A 10 -19.60 -2.14 -14.33
C SER A 10 -19.41 -3.26 -13.32
N ASN A 11 -18.22 -3.42 -12.73
CA ASN A 11 -17.94 -4.46 -11.73
C ASN A 11 -18.04 -3.97 -10.29
N LEU A 12 -18.18 -2.66 -10.04
CA LEU A 12 -18.22 -2.08 -8.70
C LEU A 12 -19.28 -2.72 -7.78
N HIS A 13 -20.46 -3.06 -8.32
CA HIS A 13 -21.50 -3.75 -7.55
C HIS A 13 -21.05 -5.11 -7.02
N LYS A 14 -20.25 -5.87 -7.78
CA LYS A 14 -19.71 -7.17 -7.37
C LYS A 14 -18.66 -7.00 -6.26
N VAL A 15 -17.87 -5.93 -6.33
CA VAL A 15 -16.91 -5.60 -5.27
C VAL A 15 -17.65 -5.27 -3.97
N TYR A 16 -18.72 -4.48 -4.02
CA TYR A 16 -19.53 -4.21 -2.84
C TYR A 16 -20.16 -5.47 -2.25
N GLN A 17 -20.75 -6.32 -3.08
CA GLN A 17 -21.33 -7.58 -2.63
C GLN A 17 -20.28 -8.48 -1.95
N ALA A 18 -19.09 -8.63 -2.56
CA ALA A 18 -18.01 -9.41 -1.96
C ALA A 18 -17.52 -8.82 -0.63
N ILE A 19 -17.57 -7.49 -0.47
CA ILE A 19 -17.24 -6.83 0.81
C ILE A 19 -18.32 -7.07 1.86
N GLU A 20 -19.60 -7.10 1.47
CA GLU A 20 -20.70 -7.33 2.39
C GLU A 20 -20.75 -8.77 2.91
N GLU A 21 -20.41 -9.74 2.05
CA GLU A 21 -20.57 -11.17 2.33
C GLU A 21 -19.35 -11.83 2.99
N ALA A 22 -18.18 -11.21 2.96
CA ALA A 22 -16.94 -11.84 3.43
C ALA A 22 -16.69 -11.64 4.93
N ASP A 23 -16.13 -12.66 5.58
CA ASP A 23 -15.73 -12.60 7.00
C ASP A 23 -14.45 -11.77 7.22
N PHE A 24 -13.54 -11.75 6.25
CA PHE A 24 -12.29 -10.98 6.30
C PHE A 24 -11.74 -10.69 4.89
N PHE A 25 -10.79 -9.75 4.83
CA PHE A 25 -10.07 -9.41 3.60
C PHE A 25 -8.57 -9.54 3.82
N ALA A 26 -7.88 -10.03 2.79
CA ALA A 26 -6.44 -9.89 2.64
C ALA A 26 -6.18 -8.87 1.52
N ILE A 27 -5.28 -7.92 1.77
CA ILE A 27 -4.87 -6.91 0.79
C ILE A 27 -3.36 -6.95 0.61
N ASP A 28 -2.93 -6.68 -0.61
CA ASP A 28 -1.53 -6.52 -0.98
C ASP A 28 -1.42 -5.42 -2.04
N GLY A 29 -0.29 -4.73 -2.10
CA GLY A 29 -0.12 -3.55 -2.93
C GLY A 29 1.25 -3.52 -3.58
N GLU A 30 1.26 -3.21 -4.87
CA GLU A 30 2.48 -3.05 -5.65
C GLU A 30 2.79 -1.56 -5.80
N PHE A 31 4.02 -1.16 -5.49
CA PHE A 31 4.51 0.21 -5.64
C PHE A 31 5.53 0.30 -6.77
N SER A 32 5.69 1.50 -7.34
CA SER A 32 6.68 1.76 -8.41
C SER A 32 8.14 1.65 -7.94
N GLY A 33 8.37 1.77 -6.63
CA GLY A 33 9.66 1.65 -5.97
C GLY A 33 9.48 1.59 -4.45
N ILE A 34 10.59 1.53 -3.69
CA ILE A 34 10.57 1.64 -2.22
C ILE A 34 11.61 2.66 -1.72
N SER A 35 12.70 2.90 -2.44
CA SER A 35 13.65 4.00 -2.18
C SER A 35 14.61 4.24 -3.35
N ASP A 36 14.91 5.50 -3.66
CA ASP A 36 15.78 5.93 -4.79
C ASP A 36 17.30 5.93 -4.45
N GLY A 37 17.71 5.30 -3.34
CA GLY A 37 19.09 5.20 -2.85
C GLY A 37 19.29 5.80 -1.46
N PRO A 38 20.54 5.99 -0.99
CA PRO A 38 21.37 4.91 -0.46
C PRO A 38 20.73 4.21 0.75
N SER A 39 20.52 2.91 0.56
CA SER A 39 20.28 1.87 1.55
C SER A 39 19.03 1.98 2.43
N VAL A 40 18.19 0.96 2.26
CA VAL A 40 17.18 0.44 3.20
C VAL A 40 17.60 0.58 4.68
N THR A 41 18.90 0.52 5.00
CA THR A 41 19.43 0.73 6.37
C THR A 41 19.11 2.09 6.99
N ALA A 42 18.87 3.16 6.22
CA ALA A 42 18.45 4.46 6.77
C ALA A 42 16.97 4.47 7.20
N LEU A 43 16.14 3.62 6.57
CA LEU A 43 14.71 3.45 6.81
C LEU A 43 14.40 2.34 7.81
N THR A 44 15.34 1.43 8.02
CA THR A 44 15.27 0.32 8.97
C THR A 44 16.43 0.36 9.94
N ASN A 45 16.65 1.50 10.59
CA ASN A 45 17.51 1.51 11.76
C ASN A 45 16.80 0.73 12.87
N GLY A 46 17.38 -0.40 13.30
CA GLY A 46 16.78 -1.27 14.31
C GLY A 46 16.61 -0.63 15.70
N PHE A 47 17.14 0.58 15.89
CA PHE A 47 17.01 1.37 17.11
C PHE A 47 15.93 2.46 17.05
N ASP A 48 15.28 2.66 15.90
CA ASP A 48 14.20 3.65 15.81
C ASP A 48 13.04 3.27 16.72
N THR A 49 12.50 4.26 17.43
CA THR A 49 11.19 4.14 18.06
C THR A 49 10.09 4.00 16.99
N PRO A 50 8.89 3.49 17.34
CA PRO A 50 7.77 3.42 16.40
C PRO A 50 7.43 4.76 15.74
N GLU A 51 7.52 5.88 16.48
CA GLU A 51 7.27 7.22 15.96
C GLU A 51 8.34 7.65 14.94
N GLU A 52 9.62 7.45 15.25
CA GLU A 52 10.72 7.79 14.33
C GLU A 52 10.63 6.97 13.04
N ARG A 53 10.30 5.67 13.15
CA ARG A 53 10.06 4.81 12.00
C ARG A 53 8.91 5.33 11.15
N TYR A 54 7.78 5.70 11.77
CA TYR A 54 6.64 6.25 11.05
C TYR A 54 7.00 7.53 10.29
N GLN A 55 7.70 8.49 10.93
CA GLN A 55 8.08 9.74 10.26
C GLN A 55 9.03 9.51 9.08
N LYS A 56 9.98 8.58 9.21
CA LYS A 56 10.88 8.20 8.11
C LYS A 56 10.12 7.56 6.95
N LEU A 57 9.23 6.60 7.23
CA LEU A 57 8.41 5.94 6.21
C LEU A 57 7.46 6.92 5.53
N LYS A 58 6.78 7.78 6.28
CA LYS A 58 5.88 8.81 5.74
C LYS A 58 6.57 9.71 4.73
N LYS A 59 7.81 10.13 5.01
CA LYS A 59 8.59 10.97 4.08
C LYS A 59 8.80 10.25 2.75
N VAL A 60 9.22 8.99 2.78
CA VAL A 60 9.49 8.21 1.57
C VAL A 60 8.20 7.84 0.84
N CYS A 61 7.18 7.35 1.53
CA CYS A 61 5.92 6.95 0.89
C CYS A 61 5.21 8.09 0.17
N ASN A 62 5.39 9.35 0.61
CA ASN A 62 4.83 10.52 -0.09
C ASN A 62 5.52 10.81 -1.44
N GLU A 63 6.71 10.25 -1.68
CA GLU A 63 7.50 10.45 -2.91
C GLU A 63 7.27 9.32 -3.94
N VAL A 64 6.62 8.21 -3.57
CA VAL A 64 6.56 6.94 -4.33
C VAL A 64 5.14 6.62 -4.86
N ILE A 65 4.43 7.61 -5.42
CA ILE A 65 3.14 7.38 -6.13
C ILE A 65 3.19 7.97 -7.53
#